data_AF-A0A968QTS9-F1
#
_entry.id   AF-A0A968QTS9-F1
#
_cell.length_a   1.000
_cell.length_b   1.000
_cell.length_c   1.000
_cell.angle_alpha   90.00
_cell.angle_beta   90.00
_cell.angle_gamma   90.00
#
_symmetry.space_group_name_H-M   'P 1'
#
loop_
_entity.id
_entity.type
_entity.pdbx_description
1 polymer ?
#
loop_
_entity_poly.entity_id
_entity_poly.type
_entity_poly.pdbx_seq_one_letter_code
_entity_poly.pdbx_strand_id
1 'polypeptide(L)'
;MGKIRKADVSISKNYLNEEELKALGLLVEQYLAFAEAQAQQRKPMYMADWIKKLHDILTINEREILEHAGKYRNDLAIETAESQYEKYKEIQRAIEKQDSLKELEEDLKKISPCKKSKK
;
A
#
# COMPACT_ATOMS: atom_id res chain seq x y z
N MET A 1 -3.94 -4.96 17.29
CA MET A 1 -3.91 -4.02 16.16
C MET A 1 -5.10 -3.07 16.30
N GLY A 2 -4.90 -1.76 16.15
CA GLY A 2 -5.97 -0.75 16.29
C GLY A 2 -6.91 -0.72 15.07
N LYS A 3 -8.15 -0.24 15.26
CA LYS A 3 -9.14 -0.09 14.17
C LYS A 3 -8.70 1.02 13.20
N ILE A 4 -8.64 0.71 11.91
CA ILE A 4 -8.18 1.62 10.84
C ILE A 4 -9.12 2.84 10.76
N ARG A 5 -8.57 4.05 10.84
CA ARG A 5 -9.32 5.32 10.74
C ARG A 5 -9.15 5.97 9.37
N LYS A 6 -10.10 6.80 8.97
CA LYS A 6 -10.05 7.54 7.69
C LYS A 6 -8.75 8.34 7.51
N ALA A 7 -8.26 8.96 8.59
CA ALA A 7 -7.00 9.71 8.61
C ALA A 7 -5.75 8.83 8.38
N ASP A 8 -5.84 7.54 8.70
CA ASP A 8 -4.74 6.58 8.48
C ASP A 8 -4.61 6.20 7.00
N VAL A 9 -5.66 6.43 6.19
CA VAL A 9 -5.71 6.10 4.76
C VAL A 9 -5.24 7.28 3.90
N SER A 10 -5.44 8.52 4.37
CA SER A 10 -4.89 9.73 3.73
C SER A 10 -3.37 9.86 3.90
N ILE A 11 -2.81 9.30 4.98
CA ILE A 11 -1.36 9.24 5.20
C ILE A 11 -0.88 7.92 4.59
N SER A 12 -0.45 7.98 3.32
CA SER A 12 0.09 6.80 2.65
C SER A 12 1.43 6.42 3.30
N LYS A 13 1.40 5.52 4.29
CA LYS A 13 2.55 4.66 4.55
C LYS A 13 2.62 3.67 3.40
N ASN A 14 3.15 4.15 2.28
CA ASN A 14 3.25 3.41 1.04
C ASN A 14 4.37 2.36 1.20
N TYR A 15 4.03 1.25 1.85
CA TYR A 15 4.90 0.08 1.85
C TYR A 15 4.71 -0.59 0.50
N LEU A 16 5.70 -0.40 -0.36
CA LEU A 16 5.89 -1.27 -1.52
C LEU A 16 5.79 -2.71 -1.02
N ASN A 17 5.01 -3.53 -1.71
CA ASN A 17 4.96 -4.96 -1.43
C ASN A 17 6.32 -5.60 -1.75
N GLU A 18 6.51 -6.87 -1.38
CA GLU A 18 7.81 -7.54 -1.56
C GLU A 18 8.28 -7.58 -3.02
N GLU A 19 7.35 -7.77 -3.96
CA GLU A 19 7.64 -7.79 -5.39
C GLU A 19 8.04 -6.40 -5.89
N GLU A 20 7.34 -5.36 -5.44
CA GLU A 20 7.63 -3.97 -5.77
C GLU A 20 8.96 -3.50 -5.17
N LEU A 21 9.29 -3.92 -3.94
CA LEU A 21 10.58 -3.68 -3.31
C LEU A 21 11.71 -4.36 -4.06
N LYS A 22 11.50 -5.61 -4.50
CA LYS A 22 12.47 -6.34 -5.30
C LYS A 22 12.69 -5.67 -6.66
N ALA A 23 11.61 -5.21 -7.30
CA ALA A 23 11.69 -4.49 -8.56
C ALA A 23 12.38 -3.12 -8.41
N LEU A 24 12.16 -2.42 -7.29
CA LEU A 24 12.87 -1.20 -6.95
C LEU A 24 14.37 -1.46 -6.70
N GLY A 25 14.69 -2.54 -5.96
CA GLY A 25 16.07 -2.94 -5.70
C GLY A 25 16.85 -3.17 -7.00
N LEU A 26 16.26 -3.93 -7.93
CA LEU A 26 16.88 -4.19 -9.23
C LEU A 26 17.13 -2.90 -10.04
N LEU A 27 16.19 -1.96 -10.00
CA LEU A 27 16.34 -0.66 -10.66
C LEU A 27 17.49 0.16 -10.04
N VAL A 28 17.59 0.17 -8.71
CA VAL A 28 18.67 0.87 -8.00
C VAL A 28 20.02 0.25 -8.31
N GLU A 29 20.12 -1.08 -8.30
CA GLU A 29 21.34 -1.80 -8.67
C GLU A 29 21.79 -1.48 -10.09
N GLN A 30 20.86 -1.50 -11.05
CA GLN A 30 21.16 -1.14 -12.44
C GLN A 30 21.67 0.30 -12.58
N TYR A 31 21.05 1.25 -11.86
CA TYR A 31 21.46 2.65 -11.87
C TYR A 31 22.86 2.84 -11.26
N LEU A 32 23.16 2.16 -10.15
CA LEU A 32 24.47 2.21 -9.51
C LEU A 32 25.56 1.57 -10.39
N ALA A 33 25.27 0.43 -11.02
CA ALA A 33 26.21 -0.20 -11.96
C ALA A 33 26.51 0.71 -13.16
N PHE A 34 25.49 1.42 -13.68
CA PHE A 34 25.69 2.43 -14.71
C PHE A 34 26.59 3.58 -14.22
N ALA A 35 26.32 4.10 -13.01
CA ALA A 35 27.11 5.18 -12.44
C ALA A 35 28.57 4.78 -12.22
N GLU A 36 28.81 3.56 -11.73
CA GLU A 36 30.14 3.00 -11.55
C GLU A 36 30.88 2.90 -12.89
N ALA A 37 30.23 2.41 -13.95
CA ALA A 37 30.84 2.33 -15.27
C ALA A 37 31.25 3.71 -15.82
N GLN A 38 30.43 4.75 -15.60
CA GLN A 38 30.80 6.12 -15.99
C GLN A 38 31.99 6.64 -15.17
N ALA A 39 32.02 6.36 -13.86
CA ALA A 39 33.11 6.73 -12.97
C ALA A 39 34.43 6.04 -13.36
N GLN A 40 34.40 4.74 -13.65
CA GLN A 40 35.57 3.98 -14.13
C GLN A 40 36.13 4.53 -15.45
N GLN A 41 35.25 4.99 -16.34
CA GLN A 41 35.63 5.64 -17.60
C GLN A 41 36.11 7.10 -17.42
N ARG A 42 36.13 7.62 -16.18
CA ARG A 42 36.46 9.02 -15.84
C ARG A 42 35.66 10.04 -16.67
N LYS A 43 34.41 9.70 -16.99
CA LYS A 43 33.52 10.62 -17.71
C LYS A 43 32.93 11.61 -16.71
N PRO A 44 33.24 12.92 -16.83
CA PRO A 44 32.62 13.92 -15.97
C PRO A 44 31.13 14.01 -16.29
N MET A 45 30.28 13.96 -15.26
CA MET A 45 28.84 14.16 -15.36
C MET A 45 28.36 15.14 -14.30
N TYR A 46 27.45 16.02 -14.69
CA TYR A 46 26.79 16.98 -13.81
C TYR A 46 25.44 16.43 -13.34
N MET A 47 24.86 17.03 -12.29
CA MET A 47 23.57 16.57 -11.74
C MET A 47 22.45 16.53 -12.78
N ALA A 48 22.44 17.45 -13.76
CA ALA A 48 21.48 17.42 -14.85
C ALA A 48 21.64 16.17 -15.75
N ASP A 49 22.87 15.73 -16.01
CA ASP A 49 23.15 14.53 -16.81
C ASP A 49 22.69 13.27 -16.06
N TRP A 50 22.90 13.23 -14.74
CA TRP A 50 22.41 12.14 -13.88
C TRP A 50 20.88 12.02 -13.91
N ILE A 51 20.17 13.14 -13.81
CA ILE A 51 18.70 13.16 -13.91
C ILE A 51 18.25 12.64 -15.29
N LYS A 52 18.90 13.09 -16.36
CA LYS A 52 18.60 12.63 -17.72
C LYS A 52 18.83 11.12 -17.86
N LYS A 53 19.93 10.60 -17.33
CA LYS A 53 20.25 9.16 -17.39
C LYS A 53 19.32 8.31 -16.54
N LEU A 54 18.87 8.83 -15.41
CA LEU A 54 17.83 8.18 -14.62
C LEU A 54 16.52 8.06 -15.41
N HIS A 55 16.09 9.12 -16.09
CA HIS A 55 14.92 9.08 -16.98
C HIS A 55 15.11 8.07 -18.12
N ASP A 56 16.28 8.03 -18.76
CA ASP A 56 16.58 7.04 -19.81
C ASP A 56 16.43 5.60 -19.26
N ILE A 57 17.01 5.32 -18.09
CA ILE A 57 16.95 4.00 -17.44
C ILE A 57 15.52 3.62 -17.07
N LEU A 58 14.73 4.55 -16.53
CA LEU A 58 13.31 4.31 -16.24
C LEU A 58 12.53 3.96 -17.51
N THR A 59 12.75 4.70 -18.60
CA THR A 59 12.10 4.49 -19.89
C THR A 59 12.45 3.13 -20.50
N ILE A 60 13.72 2.72 -20.43
CA ILE A 60 14.19 1.41 -20.92
C ILE A 60 13.54 0.26 -20.15
N ASN A 61 13.25 0.46 -18.86
CA ASN A 61 12.53 -0.50 -18.02
C ASN A 61 11.01 -0.41 -18.18
N GLU A 62 10.51 0.27 -19.23
CA GLU A 62 9.08 0.48 -19.52
C GLU A 62 8.33 1.14 -18.35
N ARG A 63 9.04 1.93 -17.52
CA ARG A 63 8.43 2.68 -16.42
C ARG A 63 8.08 4.08 -16.88
N GLU A 64 6.84 4.47 -16.63
CA GLU A 64 6.37 5.83 -16.93
C GLU A 64 7.03 6.85 -16.00
N ILE A 65 7.51 7.94 -16.62
CA ILE A 65 8.00 9.10 -15.88
C ILE A 65 6.79 9.98 -15.53
N LEU A 66 6.70 10.39 -14.26
CA LEU A 66 5.63 11.26 -13.79
C LEU A 66 5.94 12.72 -14.21
N GLU A 67 5.65 13.07 -15.46
CA GLU A 67 5.92 14.41 -16.00
C GLU A 67 5.00 15.50 -15.42
N HIS A 68 3.90 15.11 -14.77
CA HIS A 68 2.87 16.02 -14.22
C HIS A 68 2.65 15.80 -12.72
N ALA A 69 3.72 15.60 -11.94
CA ALA A 69 3.61 15.53 -10.49
C ALA A 69 3.10 16.89 -9.94
N GLY A 70 1.81 16.97 -9.60
CA GLY A 70 1.14 18.17 -9.11
C GLY A 70 -0.03 17.87 -8.17
N LYS A 71 -0.53 18.91 -7.47
CA LYS A 71 -1.65 18.86 -6.51
C LYS A 71 -2.83 18.00 -6.95
N TYR A 72 -3.21 18.10 -8.24
CA TYR A 72 -4.34 17.35 -8.81
C TYR A 72 -4.20 15.82 -8.67
N ARG A 73 -2.99 15.25 -8.80
CA ARG A 73 -2.78 13.81 -8.58
C ARG A 73 -2.82 13.43 -7.10
N ASN A 74 -2.45 14.33 -6.21
CA ASN A 74 -2.54 14.10 -4.77
C ASN A 74 -4.01 14.10 -4.31
N ASP A 75 -4.78 15.11 -4.74
CA ASP A 75 -6.21 15.22 -4.44
C ASP A 75 -6.97 13.99 -4.97
N LEU A 76 -6.69 13.57 -6.21
CA LEU A 76 -7.27 12.35 -6.81
C LEU A 76 -6.87 11.07 -6.07
N ALA A 77 -5.61 10.96 -5.63
CA ALA A 77 -5.14 9.81 -4.86
C ALA A 77 -5.82 9.74 -3.49
N ILE A 78 -6.01 10.89 -2.82
CA ILE A 78 -6.76 10.99 -1.57
C ILE A 78 -8.22 10.57 -1.79
N GLU A 79 -8.89 11.11 -2.81
CA GLU A 79 -10.27 10.75 -3.13
C GLU A 79 -10.43 9.25 -3.40
N THR A 80 -9.51 8.66 -4.15
CA THR A 80 -9.48 7.22 -4.42
C THR A 80 -9.29 6.42 -3.13
N ALA A 81 -8.35 6.84 -2.28
CA ALA A 81 -8.06 6.20 -1.00
C ALA A 81 -9.26 6.26 -0.03
N GLU A 82 -9.96 7.41 0.03
CA GLU A 82 -11.18 7.56 0.80
C GLU A 82 -12.30 6.65 0.30
N SER A 83 -12.48 6.56 -1.03
CA SER A 83 -13.48 5.66 -1.64
C SER A 83 -13.22 4.18 -1.30
N GLN A 84 -11.96 3.73 -1.32
CA GLN A 84 -11.60 2.36 -0.95
C GLN A 84 -11.80 2.10 0.55
N TYR A 85 -11.54 3.10 1.41
CA TYR A 85 -11.79 2.99 2.84
C TYR A 85 -13.28 2.79 3.16
N GLU A 86 -14.18 3.46 2.44
CA GLU A 86 -15.63 3.28 2.62
C GLU A 86 -16.05 1.84 2.33
N LYS A 87 -15.58 1.26 1.22
CA LYS A 87 -15.81 -0.15 0.88
C LYS A 87 -15.28 -1.10 1.95
N TYR A 88 -14.05 -0.87 2.42
CA TYR A 88 -13.46 -1.64 3.51
C TYR A 88 -14.30 -1.56 4.79
N LYS A 89 -14.80 -0.36 5.14
CA LYS A 89 -15.62 -0.16 6.33
C LYS A 89 -16.94 -0.91 6.28
N GLU A 90 -17.57 -1.02 5.11
CA GLU A 90 -18.79 -1.81 4.91
C GLU A 90 -18.52 -3.31 5.12
N ILE A 91 -17.45 -3.82 4.51
CA ILE A 91 -17.00 -5.22 4.69
C ILE A 91 -16.73 -5.50 6.17
N GLN A 92 -16.00 -4.60 6.84
CA GLN A 92 -15.67 -4.75 8.26
C GLN A 92 -16.92 -4.78 9.15
N ARG A 93 -17.94 -3.94 8.87
CA ARG A 93 -19.22 -3.98 9.60
C ARG A 93 -19.97 -5.30 9.39
N ALA A 94 -19.94 -5.84 8.17
CA ALA A 94 -20.59 -7.12 7.88
C ALA A 94 -19.94 -8.27 8.65
N ILE A 95 -18.60 -8.29 8.72
CA ILE A 95 -17.82 -9.25 9.51
C ILE A 95 -18.14 -9.10 11.00
N GLU A 96 -18.05 -7.87 11.55
CA GLU A 96 -18.37 -7.59 12.97
C GLU A 96 -19.79 -8.04 13.34
N LYS A 97 -20.76 -7.84 12.43
CA LYS A 97 -22.14 -8.30 12.65
C LYS A 97 -22.24 -9.84 12.65
N GLN A 98 -21.55 -10.53 11.76
CA GLN A 98 -21.55 -11.99 11.74
C GLN A 98 -20.87 -12.57 12.99
N ASP A 99 -19.75 -11.99 13.42
CA ASP A 99 -19.02 -12.45 14.61
C ASP A 99 -19.84 -12.20 15.87
N SER A 100 -20.49 -11.05 15.99
CA SER A 100 -21.41 -10.76 17.11
C SER A 100 -22.62 -11.72 17.14
N LEU A 101 -23.17 -12.10 15.98
CA LEU A 101 -24.25 -13.09 15.93
C LEU A 101 -23.78 -14.48 16.37
N LYS A 102 -22.58 -14.92 15.95
CA LYS A 102 -22.00 -16.19 16.41
C LYS A 102 -21.76 -16.21 17.91
N GLU A 103 -21.25 -15.11 18.47
CA GLU A 103 -21.01 -14.98 19.92
C GLU A 103 -22.34 -15.08 20.70
N LEU A 104 -23.39 -14.41 20.23
CA LEU A 104 -24.74 -14.54 20.81
C LEU A 104 -25.29 -15.97 20.73
N GLU A 105 -25.07 -16.66 19.61
CA GLU A 105 -25.47 -18.07 19.46
C GLU A 105 -24.74 -18.98 20.45
N GLU A 106 -23.44 -18.79 20.63
CA GLU A 106 -22.63 -19.53 21.60
C GLU A 106 -23.09 -19.29 23.03
N ASP A 107 -23.40 -18.04 23.39
CA ASP A 107 -23.88 -17.68 24.72
C ASP A 107 -25.28 -18.22 24.99
N LEU A 108 -26.18 -18.17 24.01
CA LEU A 108 -27.48 -18.86 24.08
C LEU A 108 -27.31 -20.36 24.29
N LYS A 109 -26.34 -20.98 23.60
CA LYS A 109 -26.03 -22.41 23.74
C LYS A 109 -25.52 -22.75 25.14
N LYS A 110 -24.66 -21.91 25.74
CA LYS A 110 -24.18 -22.04 27.13
C LYS A 110 -25.30 -21.87 28.17
N ILE A 111 -26.28 -21.00 27.91
CA ILE A 111 -27.45 -20.80 28.78
C ILE A 111 -28.47 -21.96 28.65
N SER A 112 -28.47 -22.67 27.51
CA SER A 112 -29.51 -23.65 27.14
C SER A 112 -29.49 -25.04 27.81
N PRO A 113 -28.63 -25.40 28.79
CA PRO A 113 -28.86 -26.58 29.63
C PRO A 113 -29.00 -26.21 31.12
N CYS A 114 -30.08 -25.54 31.51
CA CYS A 114 -30.51 -25.49 32.92
C CYS A 114 -32.04 -25.53 33.15
N LYS A 115 -32.85 -25.81 32.12
CA LYS A 115 -34.29 -26.06 32.28
C LYS A 115 -34.62 -27.55 32.09
N LYS A 116 -34.26 -28.39 33.08
CA LYS A 116 -34.97 -29.66 33.29
C LYS A 116 -35.33 -29.84 34.77
N SER A 117 -36.63 -29.69 35.01
CA SER A 117 -37.49 -30.20 36.09
C SER A 117 -37.10 -29.98 37.55
N LYS A 118 -37.82 -29.04 38.19
CA LYS A 118 -38.36 -29.26 39.54
C LYS A 118 -39.87 -29.35 39.46
N LYS A 119 -40.40 -30.57 39.51
CA LYS A 119 -41.67 -30.94 40.14
C LYS A 119 -41.68 -32.43 40.35
#